data_AF-A0A7J7K556-F1
#
_entry.id   AF-A0A7J7K556-F1
#
_cell.length_a   1.000
_cell.length_b   1.000
_cell.length_c   1.000
_cell.angle_alpha   90.00
_cell.angle_beta   90.00
_cell.angle_gamma   90.00
#
_symmetry.space_group_name_H-M   'P 1'
#
loop_
_entity.id
_entity.type
_entity.pdbx_description
1 polymer ?
#
loop_
_entity_poly.entity_id
_entity_poly.type
_entity_poly.pdbx_seq_one_letter_code
_entity_poly.pdbx_strand_id
1 'polypeptide(L)'
;MLVLSGVCRCQFCCIVRHRMNGKVTLFVPGCDHAGIATQNAVEKKLAREENKTRHDLKRDEFVRRVWDWKNQKGDRIYHQLRKVGGSYDWDRTTFTMDEKSVKAVSEAFIRMHEKGVIYRANRLVNWSCTFNSAVSDIEVYCTV
;
A
#
# COMPACT_ATOMS: atom_id res chain seq x y z
N MET A 1 -4.15 3.28 -4.84
CA MET A 1 -2.93 3.02 -5.64
C MET A 1 -2.72 4.16 -6.64
N LEU A 2 -2.49 5.37 -6.13
CA LEU A 2 -2.33 6.59 -6.92
C LEU A 2 -0.84 6.84 -7.18
N VAL A 3 -0.54 7.20 -8.42
CA VAL A 3 0.79 7.30 -9.00
C VAL A 3 1.54 8.49 -8.41
N LEU A 4 2.66 8.21 -7.74
CA LEU A 4 3.68 9.12 -7.20
C LEU A 4 4.52 9.76 -8.32
N SER A 5 3.94 10.24 -9.43
CA SER A 5 4.74 10.76 -10.56
C SER A 5 5.55 12.00 -10.20
N GLY A 6 5.03 12.87 -9.32
CA GLY A 6 5.74 14.06 -8.83
C GLY A 6 6.77 13.74 -7.74
N VAL A 7 6.38 12.94 -6.74
CA VAL A 7 7.22 12.66 -5.56
C VAL A 7 8.47 11.85 -5.92
N CYS A 8 8.36 10.87 -6.82
CA CYS A 8 9.50 10.07 -7.25
C CYS A 8 10.56 10.90 -7.99
N ARG A 9 10.16 11.97 -8.70
CA ARG A 9 11.10 12.84 -9.42
C ARG A 9 11.96 13.66 -8.46
N CYS A 10 11.33 14.29 -7.45
CA CYS A 10 12.05 15.06 -6.44
C CYS A 10 13.05 14.19 -5.67
N GLN A 11 12.60 12.99 -5.25
CA GLN A 11 13.46 12.02 -4.56
C GLN A 11 14.66 11.61 -5.43
N PHE A 12 14.43 11.33 -6.71
CA PHE A 12 15.50 11.00 -7.65
C PHE A 12 16.54 12.13 -7.75
N CYS A 13 16.12 13.39 -7.90
CA CYS A 13 17.03 14.54 -7.95
C CYS A 13 17.87 14.66 -6.67
N CYS A 14 17.25 14.48 -5.49
CA CYS A 14 17.97 14.49 -4.22
C CYS A 14 19.04 13.40 -4.16
N ILE A 15 18.70 12.19 -4.59
CA ILE A 15 19.58 11.03 -4.52
C ILE A 15 20.77 11.17 -5.46
N VAL A 16 20.53 11.59 -6.71
CA VAL A 16 21.60 11.86 -7.68
C VAL A 16 22.56 12.92 -7.13
N ARG A 17 22.02 14.04 -6.62
CA ARG A 17 22.85 15.11 -6.02
C ARG A 17 23.72 14.60 -4.87
N HIS A 18 23.16 13.77 -4.00
CA HIS A 18 23.91 13.23 -2.86
C HIS A 18 24.98 12.22 -3.29
N ARG A 19 24.73 11.40 -4.32
CA ARG A 19 25.75 10.53 -4.94
C ARG A 19 26.90 11.33 -5.55
N MET A 20 26.57 12.38 -6.28
CA MET A 20 27.56 13.28 -6.88
C MET A 20 28.42 13.99 -5.82
N ASN A 21 27.85 14.27 -4.65
CA ASN A 21 28.59 14.84 -3.50
C ASN A 21 29.38 13.79 -2.69
N GLY A 22 29.59 12.58 -3.23
CA GLY A 22 30.36 11.52 -2.58
C GLY A 22 29.66 10.84 -1.39
N LYS A 23 28.36 11.07 -1.18
CA LYS A 23 27.61 10.42 -0.10
C LYS A 23 27.12 9.03 -0.51
N VAL A 24 27.27 8.06 0.38
CA VAL A 24 26.64 6.75 0.24
C VAL A 24 25.13 6.91 0.35
N THR A 25 24.39 6.58 -0.71
CA THR A 25 22.93 6.73 -0.76
C THR A 25 22.25 5.51 -1.35
N LEU A 26 21.26 5.01 -0.63
CA LEU A 26 20.44 3.87 -1.01
C LEU A 26 19.05 4.35 -1.45
N PHE A 27 18.57 3.86 -2.59
CA PHE A 27 17.22 4.14 -3.07
C PHE A 27 16.46 2.85 -3.29
N VAL A 28 15.66 2.45 -2.31
CA VAL A 28 14.88 1.20 -2.39
C VAL A 28 13.48 1.50 -2.90
N PRO A 29 13.05 0.91 -4.03
CA PRO A 29 11.67 1.01 -4.48
C PRO A 29 10.78 0.08 -3.63
N GLY A 30 9.55 0.50 -3.41
CA GLY A 30 8.56 -0.29 -2.68
C GLY A 30 7.17 -0.12 -3.24
N CYS A 31 6.32 -1.12 -3.03
CA CYS A 31 4.90 -1.06 -3.39
C CYS A 31 4.04 -1.27 -2.14
N ASP A 32 2.96 -0.52 -2.06
CA ASP A 32 1.97 -0.63 -0.99
C ASP A 32 0.75 -1.43 -1.47
N HIS A 33 0.24 -2.30 -0.59
CA HIS A 33 -1.00 -3.03 -0.75
C HIS A 33 -2.22 -2.11 -0.65
N ALA A 34 -2.12 -0.98 0.05
CA ALA A 34 -3.13 0.08 0.12
C ALA A 34 -4.55 -0.44 0.44
N GLY A 35 -4.69 -1.25 1.50
CA GLY A 35 -5.91 -1.93 1.98
C GLY A 35 -7.24 -1.46 1.39
N ILE A 36 -7.87 -0.46 2.02
CA ILE A 36 -9.22 0.05 1.64
C ILE A 36 -9.24 0.60 0.20
N ALA A 37 -8.16 1.27 -0.25
CA ALA A 37 -8.09 1.84 -1.58
C ALA A 37 -8.02 0.77 -2.68
N THR A 38 -7.27 -0.30 -2.45
CA THR A 38 -7.18 -1.43 -3.37
C THR A 38 -8.48 -2.22 -3.38
N GLN A 39 -9.10 -2.43 -2.22
CA GLN A 39 -10.41 -3.06 -2.10
C GLN A 39 -11.46 -2.31 -2.94
N ASN A 40 -11.57 -0.99 -2.78
CA ASN A 40 -12.50 -0.15 -3.54
C ASN A 40 -12.24 -0.23 -5.07
N ALA A 41 -10.97 -0.21 -5.48
CA ALA A 41 -10.62 -0.33 -6.89
C ALA A 41 -11.01 -1.69 -7.49
N VAL A 42 -10.81 -2.77 -6.76
CA VAL A 42 -11.19 -4.13 -7.18
C VAL A 42 -12.71 -4.28 -7.20
N GLU A 43 -13.43 -3.78 -6.18
CA GLU A 43 -14.89 -3.78 -6.16
C GLU A 43 -15.49 -3.01 -7.34
N LYS A 44 -14.94 -1.82 -7.67
CA LYS A 44 -15.36 -1.06 -8.85
C LYS A 44 -15.09 -1.80 -10.16
N LYS A 45 -13.98 -2.55 -10.24
CA LYS A 45 -13.67 -3.38 -11.41
C LYS A 45 -14.70 -4.51 -11.54
N LEU A 46 -14.97 -5.23 -10.45
CA LEU A 46 -15.95 -6.32 -10.41
C LEU A 46 -17.34 -5.88 -10.81
N ALA A 47 -17.80 -4.74 -10.28
CA ALA A 47 -19.09 -4.16 -10.64
C ALA A 47 -19.17 -3.79 -12.12
N ARG A 48 -18.07 -3.33 -12.73
CA ARG A 48 -18.03 -2.95 -14.16
C ARG A 48 -17.95 -4.13 -15.11
N GLU A 49 -17.15 -5.15 -14.77
CA GLU A 49 -16.85 -6.26 -15.68
C GLU A 49 -17.82 -7.43 -15.53
N GLU A 50 -18.23 -7.74 -14.29
CA GLU A 50 -19.06 -8.91 -13.99
C GLU A 50 -20.43 -8.54 -13.41
N ASN A 51 -20.68 -7.26 -13.13
CA ASN A 51 -21.90 -6.78 -12.45
C ASN A 51 -22.19 -7.53 -11.12
N LYS A 52 -21.12 -7.92 -10.42
CA LYS A 52 -21.15 -8.61 -9.13
C LYS A 52 -20.60 -7.72 -8.03
N THR A 53 -21.06 -7.96 -6.82
CA THR A 53 -20.58 -7.32 -5.60
C THR A 53 -19.60 -8.23 -4.85
N ARG A 54 -18.85 -7.65 -3.90
CA ARG A 54 -17.95 -8.43 -3.02
C ARG A 54 -18.68 -9.51 -2.22
N HIS A 55 -19.97 -9.32 -1.98
CA HIS A 55 -20.81 -10.22 -1.19
C HIS A 55 -21.22 -11.47 -1.96
N ASP A 56 -21.17 -11.41 -3.29
CA ASP A 56 -21.49 -12.54 -4.16
C ASP A 56 -20.31 -13.52 -4.28
N LEU A 57 -19.11 -13.11 -3.86
CA LEU A 57 -17.89 -13.90 -3.92
C LEU A 57 -17.52 -14.44 -2.53
N LYS A 58 -16.94 -15.63 -2.49
CA LYS A 58 -16.31 -16.15 -1.26
C LYS A 58 -15.04 -15.35 -0.96
N ARG A 59 -14.67 -15.26 0.32
CA ARG A 59 -13.48 -14.53 0.80
C ARG A 59 -12.21 -14.94 0.06
N ASP A 60 -11.97 -16.24 -0.10
CA ASP A 60 -10.75 -16.76 -0.74
C ASP A 60 -10.67 -16.37 -2.22
N GLU A 61 -11.80 -16.38 -2.91
CA GLU A 61 -11.89 -15.97 -4.31
C GLU A 61 -11.63 -14.47 -4.46
N PHE A 62 -12.24 -13.65 -3.59
CA PHE A 62 -11.99 -12.22 -3.57
C PHE A 62 -10.52 -11.89 -3.32
N VAL A 63 -9.89 -12.56 -2.34
CA VAL A 63 -8.46 -12.37 -2.03
C VAL A 63 -7.58 -12.72 -3.23
N ARG A 64 -7.88 -13.80 -3.96
CA ARG A 64 -7.16 -14.14 -5.20
C ARG A 64 -7.25 -13.01 -6.23
N ARG A 65 -8.44 -12.48 -6.48
CA ARG A 65 -8.64 -11.36 -7.42
C ARG A 65 -7.90 -10.09 -7.01
N VAL A 66 -7.81 -9.81 -5.71
CA VAL A 66 -7.01 -8.70 -5.17
C VAL A 66 -5.53 -8.90 -5.45
N TRP A 67 -5.01 -10.11 -5.26
CA TRP A 67 -3.62 -10.45 -5.59
C TRP A 67 -3.33 -10.33 -7.09
N ASP A 68 -4.23 -10.80 -7.94
CA ASP A 68 -4.09 -10.69 -9.40
C ASP A 68 -4.05 -9.22 -9.84
N TRP A 69 -4.95 -8.39 -9.28
CA TRP A 69 -4.95 -6.95 -9.52
C TRP A 69 -3.65 -6.30 -9.06
N LYS A 70 -3.14 -6.67 -7.87
CA LYS A 70 -1.87 -6.17 -7.35
C LYS A 70 -0.72 -6.51 -8.27
N ASN A 71 -0.65 -7.74 -8.79
CA ASN A 71 0.44 -8.16 -9.68
C ASN A 71 0.41 -7.36 -10.98
N GLN A 72 -0.77 -7.27 -11.62
CA GLN A 72 -0.94 -6.49 -12.85
C GLN A 72 -0.58 -5.01 -12.68
N LYS A 73 -0.99 -4.37 -11.58
CA LYS A 73 -0.70 -2.96 -11.31
C LYS A 73 0.72 -2.73 -10.82
N GLY A 74 1.23 -3.61 -9.97
CA GLY A 74 2.58 -3.57 -9.43
C GLY A 74 3.63 -3.63 -10.54
N ASP A 75 3.48 -4.58 -11.47
CA ASP A 75 4.39 -4.72 -12.61
C ASP A 75 4.38 -3.47 -13.50
N ARG A 76 3.19 -2.89 -13.72
CA ARG A 76 3.06 -1.64 -14.47
C ARG A 76 3.77 -0.47 -13.77
N ILE A 77 3.65 -0.36 -12.44
CA ILE A 77 4.33 0.69 -11.66
C ILE A 77 5.85 0.53 -11.74
N TYR A 78 6.36 -0.70 -11.56
CA TYR A 78 7.80 -0.94 -11.67
C TYR A 78 8.32 -0.68 -13.09
N HIS A 79 7.55 -1.05 -14.12
CA HIS A 79 7.91 -0.72 -15.50
C HIS A 79 7.98 0.79 -15.75
N GLN A 80 7.02 1.54 -15.22
CA GLN A 80 7.04 3.01 -15.29
C GLN A 80 8.27 3.59 -14.58
N LEU A 81 8.59 3.11 -13.38
CA LEU A 81 9.77 3.55 -12.63
C LEU A 81 11.09 3.23 -13.36
N ARG A 82 11.18 2.05 -14.02
CA ARG A 82 12.32 1.69 -14.88
C ARG A 82 12.43 2.61 -16.09
N LYS A 83 11.31 2.94 -16.75
CA LYS A 83 11.29 3.87 -17.90
C LYS A 83 11.73 5.29 -17.54
N VAL A 84 11.43 5.74 -16.33
CA VAL A 84 11.87 7.06 -15.83
C VAL A 84 13.39 7.10 -15.59
N GLY A 85 14.08 5.95 -15.59
CA GLY A 85 15.54 5.89 -15.50
C GLY A 85 16.07 6.18 -14.10
N GLY A 86 15.24 5.99 -13.07
CA GLY A 86 15.69 6.20 -11.69
C GLY A 86 16.72 5.16 -11.26
N SER A 87 17.71 5.60 -10.49
CA SER A 87 18.85 4.79 -10.03
C SER A 87 18.50 3.99 -8.76
N TYR A 88 17.38 3.26 -8.84
CA TYR A 88 16.82 2.40 -7.81
C TYR A 88 17.63 1.10 -7.64
N ASP A 89 17.67 0.60 -6.41
CA ASP A 89 18.17 -0.74 -6.07
C ASP A 89 17.01 -1.74 -6.18
N TRP A 90 16.95 -2.45 -7.32
CA TRP A 90 15.87 -3.39 -7.63
C TRP A 90 15.95 -4.69 -6.82
N ASP A 91 17.14 -5.06 -6.34
CA ASP A 91 17.36 -6.31 -5.60
C ASP A 91 16.72 -6.25 -4.21
N ARG A 92 16.54 -5.03 -3.68
CA ARG A 92 15.92 -4.77 -2.36
C ARG A 92 14.46 -4.39 -2.42
N THR A 93 13.81 -4.55 -3.58
CA THR A 93 12.40 -4.16 -3.75
C THR A 93 11.52 -4.82 -2.68
N THR A 94 10.69 -4.03 -2.00
CA THR A 94 9.87 -4.50 -0.88
C THR A 94 8.38 -4.25 -1.14
N PHE A 95 7.54 -5.23 -0.82
CA PHE A 95 6.09 -5.08 -0.79
C PHE A 95 5.56 -5.21 0.63
N THR A 96 4.57 -4.39 0.99
CA THR A 96 4.04 -4.30 2.37
C THR A 96 3.49 -5.62 2.95
N MET A 97 3.06 -6.57 2.11
CA MET A 97 2.60 -7.88 2.56
C MET A 97 3.65 -8.99 2.40
N ASP A 98 4.91 -8.65 2.09
CA ASP A 98 6.00 -9.63 2.10
C ASP A 98 6.28 -10.09 3.53
N GLU A 99 6.76 -11.33 3.68
CA GLU A 99 7.01 -11.93 5.00
C GLU A 99 7.88 -11.07 5.92
N LYS A 100 8.88 -10.38 5.35
CA LYS A 100 9.76 -9.47 6.10
C LYS A 100 8.99 -8.28 6.68
N SER A 101 8.14 -7.65 5.87
CA SER A 101 7.31 -6.52 6.29
C SER A 101 6.25 -6.94 7.28
N VAL A 102 5.59 -8.08 7.07
CA VAL A 102 4.60 -8.63 8.01
C VAL A 102 5.24 -8.92 9.36
N LYS A 103 6.43 -9.54 9.40
CA LYS A 103 7.17 -9.77 10.65
C LYS A 103 7.49 -8.47 11.38
N ALA A 104 7.94 -7.44 10.65
CA ALA A 104 8.24 -6.14 11.23
C ALA A 104 7.00 -5.45 11.84
N VAL A 105 5.85 -5.52 11.17
CA VAL A 105 4.59 -4.96 11.67
C VAL A 105 4.09 -5.72 12.90
N SER A 106 4.13 -7.05 12.87
CA SER A 106 3.73 -7.89 14.02
C SER A 106 4.59 -7.61 15.24
N GLU A 107 5.92 -7.52 15.08
CA GLU A 107 6.83 -7.19 16.17
C GLU A 107 6.55 -5.80 16.74
N ALA A 108 6.34 -4.80 15.87
CA ALA A 108 6.00 -3.45 16.30
C ALA A 108 4.68 -3.41 17.09
N PHE A 109 3.66 -4.15 16.64
CA PHE A 109 2.38 -4.27 17.33
C PHE A 109 2.54 -4.89 18.72
N ILE A 110 3.26 -6.01 18.83
CA ILE A 110 3.50 -6.71 20.11
C ILE A 110 4.22 -5.77 21.08
N ARG A 111 5.30 -5.11 20.66
CA ARG A 111 6.05 -4.16 21.51
C ARG A 111 5.20 -2.99 21.99
N MET A 112 4.35 -2.45 21.13
CA MET A 112 3.48 -1.33 21.50
C MET A 112 2.34 -1.76 22.43
N HIS A 113 1.85 -2.99 22.27
CA HIS A 113 0.87 -3.58 23.18
C HIS A 113 1.48 -3.89 24.56
N GLU A 114 2.68 -4.49 24.62
CA GLU A 114 3.41 -4.76 25.87
C GLU A 114 3.75 -3.48 26.65
N LYS A 115 4.01 -2.38 25.94
CA LYS A 115 4.21 -1.05 26.56
C LYS A 115 2.92 -0.37 27.02
N GLY A 116 1.75 -0.96 26.77
CA GLY A 116 0.45 -0.38 27.10
C GLY A 116 0.01 0.79 26.21
N VAL A 117 0.71 1.05 25.10
CA VAL A 117 0.34 2.11 24.14
C VAL A 117 -0.84 1.67 23.27
N ILE A 118 -0.85 0.41 22.84
CA ILE A 118 -1.98 -0.21 22.14
C ILE A 118 -2.82 -0.98 23.15
N TYR A 119 -4.12 -0.71 23.17
CA TYR A 119 -5.08 -1.39 24.03
C TYR A 119 -6.42 -1.55 23.29
N ARG A 120 -7.28 -2.43 23.82
CA ARG A 120 -8.64 -2.64 23.31
C ARG A 120 -9.65 -2.04 24.28
N ALA A 121 -10.47 -1.13 23.79
CA ALA A 121 -11.58 -0.54 24.54
C ALA A 121 -12.76 -0.24 23.61
N ASN A 122 -13.96 -0.15 24.19
CA ASN A 122 -15.15 0.29 23.45
C ASN A 122 -15.16 1.83 23.44
N ARG A 123 -15.05 2.43 22.25
CA ARG A 123 -15.07 3.88 22.02
C ARG A 123 -15.94 4.18 20.81
N LEU A 124 -16.41 5.42 20.71
CA LEU A 124 -17.00 5.92 19.48
C LEU A 124 -15.91 5.96 18.40
N VAL A 125 -16.21 5.42 17.23
CA VAL A 125 -15.30 5.37 16.08
C VAL A 125 -16.02 5.85 14.83
N ASN A 126 -15.28 6.38 13.87
CA ASN A 126 -15.85 6.70 12.56
C ASN A 126 -16.15 5.40 11.82
N TRP A 127 -17.42 5.16 11.49
CA TRP A 127 -17.87 3.96 10.82
C TRP A 127 -18.29 4.26 9.38
N SER A 128 -17.75 3.51 8.42
CA SER A 128 -18.17 3.60 7.02
C SER A 128 -19.21 2.52 6.69
N CYS A 129 -20.43 2.92 6.34
CA CYS A 129 -21.50 2.02 5.91
C CYS A 129 -21.21 1.33 4.58
N THR A 130 -20.38 1.92 3.72
CA THR A 130 -20.03 1.35 2.41
C THR A 130 -19.05 0.19 2.57
N PHE A 131 -17.99 0.39 3.36
CA PHE A 131 -16.96 -0.62 3.55
C PHE A 131 -17.30 -1.62 4.66
N ASN A 132 -18.22 -1.27 5.56
CA ASN A 132 -18.51 -1.97 6.81
C ASN A 132 -17.23 -2.15 7.66
N SER A 133 -16.50 -1.05 7.85
CA SER A 133 -15.28 -1.00 8.65
C SER A 133 -15.16 0.33 9.40
N ALA A 134 -14.44 0.28 10.53
CA ALA A 134 -13.97 1.47 11.20
C ALA A 134 -12.86 2.15 10.37
N VAL A 135 -12.81 3.47 10.43
CA VAL A 135 -11.91 4.34 9.65
C VAL A 135 -11.24 5.34 10.59
N SER A 136 -9.97 5.67 10.36
CA SER A 136 -9.25 6.64 11.18
C SER A 136 -9.65 8.08 10.88
N ASP A 137 -9.44 9.01 11.81
CA ASP A 137 -9.81 10.43 11.62
C ASP A 137 -9.17 11.03 10.36
N ILE A 138 -7.90 10.72 10.08
CA ILE A 138 -7.20 11.23 8.90
C ILE A 138 -7.79 10.71 7.58
N GLU A 139 -8.33 9.49 7.59
CA GLU A 139 -8.97 8.89 6.41
C GLU A 139 -10.35 9.50 6.15
N VAL A 140 -11.02 10.06 7.15
CA VAL A 140 -12.28 10.79 6.95
C VAL A 140 -12.04 12.03 6.08
N TYR A 141 -11.00 12.80 6.37
CA TYR A 141 -10.67 14.01 5.59
C TYR A 141 -10.07 13.71 4.21
N CYS A 142 -9.41 12.56 4.05
CA CYS A 142 -8.69 12.23 2.82
C CYS A 142 -9.57 11.48 1.79
N THR A 143 -10.66 10.85 2.24
CA THR A 143 -11.49 9.97 1.40
C THR A 143 -12.86 10.56 1.07
N VAL A 144 -13.27 11.64 1.75
CA VAL A 144 -14.57 12.32 1.56
C VAL A 144 -14.35 13.75 1.07
#